data_AF-A0A6N2E4N7-F1
#
_entry.id   AF-A0A6N2E4N7-F1
#
_cell.length_a   1.000
_cell.length_b   1.000
_cell.length_c   1.000
_cell.angle_alpha   90.00
_cell.angle_beta   90.00
_cell.angle_gamma   90.00
#
_symmetry.space_group_name_H-M   'P 1'
#
loop_
_entity.id
_entity.type
_entity.pdbx_description
1 polymer ?
#
loop_
_entity_poly.entity_id
_entity_poly.type
_entity_poly.pdbx_seq_one_letter_code
_entity_poly.pdbx_strand_id
1 'polypeptide(L)'
;MPRRVCALLSYVLVVLVLLMGLPEDVGAQTLEQDEIETLLDNLKQHALTLNIDARIRGAEDTTVWNMELSRVTISGKAVRVRLEGENITVEAVFTPYRAGGDSLLLLAEGTTWVDDGQTTNKATTFQSLPLQLGESVFFYPLGDEPLHVDIEIDRVVLNLELEIQVVPYSEDSSNQ
;
A
#
# COMPACT_ATOMS: atom_id res chain seq x y z
N MET A 1 -29.61 11.48 73.20
CA MET A 1 -28.16 11.61 72.87
C MET A 1 -27.91 11.08 71.47
N PRO A 2 -27.04 11.72 70.68
CA PRO A 2 -27.20 11.89 69.24
C PRO A 2 -26.26 11.00 68.41
N ARG A 3 -26.66 10.68 67.17
CA ARG A 3 -25.79 10.62 65.97
C ARG A 3 -26.60 10.11 64.76
N ARG A 4 -27.57 10.92 64.33
CA ARG A 4 -28.17 10.84 62.98
C ARG A 4 -27.70 12.08 62.21
N VAL A 5 -26.41 12.16 61.88
CA VAL A 5 -25.87 13.31 61.12
C VAL A 5 -24.99 12.89 59.93
N CYS A 6 -24.52 11.64 59.84
CA CYS A 6 -23.59 11.25 58.78
C CYS A 6 -24.20 10.92 57.40
N ALA A 7 -25.51 10.67 57.27
CA ALA A 7 -26.05 10.17 55.99
C ALA A 7 -26.56 11.27 55.04
N LEU A 8 -26.92 12.45 55.57
CA LEU A 8 -27.52 13.53 54.76
C LEU A 8 -26.48 14.42 54.07
N LEU A 9 -25.27 14.55 54.64
CA LEU A 9 -24.20 15.37 54.07
C LEU A 9 -23.59 14.78 52.79
N SER A 10 -23.61 13.45 52.63
CA SER A 10 -23.11 12.78 51.43
C SER A 10 -24.04 12.98 50.23
N TYR A 11 -25.36 12.98 50.46
CA TYR A 11 -26.34 13.13 49.39
C TYR A 11 -26.42 14.56 48.86
N VAL A 12 -26.26 15.57 49.73
CA VAL A 12 -26.25 16.98 49.32
C VAL A 12 -25.01 17.30 48.47
N LEU A 13 -23.85 16.71 48.76
CA LEU A 13 -22.64 16.92 47.96
C LEU A 13 -22.76 16.30 46.55
N VAL A 14 -23.35 15.10 46.44
CA VAL A 14 -23.55 14.43 45.14
C VAL A 14 -24.59 15.16 44.28
N VAL A 15 -25.67 15.68 44.88
CA VAL A 15 -26.67 16.48 44.16
C VAL A 15 -26.10 17.84 43.75
N LEU A 16 -25.20 18.44 44.53
CA LEU A 16 -24.56 19.72 44.18
C LEU A 16 -23.57 19.58 43.01
N VAL A 17 -22.83 18.46 42.93
CA VAL A 17 -21.93 18.16 41.80
C VAL A 17 -22.72 17.82 40.53
N LEU A 18 -23.94 17.27 40.65
CA LEU A 18 -24.86 17.08 39.54
C LEU A 18 -25.53 18.38 39.04
N LEU A 19 -25.61 19.42 39.88
CA LEU A 19 -26.13 20.75 39.54
C LEU A 19 -25.05 21.71 39.00
N MET A 20 -23.77 21.44 39.29
CA MET A 20 -22.65 22.11 38.63
C MET A 20 -22.37 21.40 37.31
N GLY A 21 -23.14 21.78 36.29
CA GLY A 21 -23.01 21.30 34.92
C GLY A 21 -21.55 21.10 34.54
N LEU A 22 -21.23 19.86 34.16
CA LEU A 22 -20.01 19.57 33.43
C LEU A 22 -20.01 20.48 32.19
N PRO A 23 -18.90 21.17 31.86
CA PRO A 23 -18.79 21.80 30.56
C PRO A 23 -18.87 20.70 29.51
N GLU A 24 -20.05 20.54 28.90
CA GLU A 24 -20.27 19.83 27.65
C GLU A 24 -19.62 20.63 26.52
N ASP A 25 -18.30 20.73 26.55
CA ASP A 25 -17.52 21.30 25.46
C ASP A 25 -16.46 20.29 25.01
N VAL A 26 -16.88 19.03 24.90
CA VAL A 26 -16.26 18.13 23.93
C VAL A 26 -16.92 18.47 22.61
N GLY A 27 -16.45 19.55 21.99
CA GLY A 27 -16.86 19.98 20.67
C GLY A 27 -16.59 18.86 19.67
N ALA A 28 -17.62 18.07 19.36
CA ALA A 28 -17.68 17.32 18.13
C ALA A 28 -17.72 18.35 17.01
N GLN A 29 -16.55 18.69 16.46
CA GLN A 29 -16.45 19.54 15.28
C GLN A 29 -17.19 18.83 14.16
N THR A 30 -18.38 19.32 13.84
CA THR A 30 -19.14 18.87 12.69
C THR A 30 -18.43 19.49 11.50
N LEU A 31 -17.74 18.66 10.72
CA LEU A 31 -17.12 19.11 9.47
C LEU A 31 -18.24 19.57 8.55
N GLU A 32 -18.16 20.82 8.08
CA GLU A 32 -19.11 21.35 7.12
C GLU A 32 -18.93 20.62 5.77
N GLN A 33 -20.00 20.48 4.99
CA GLN A 33 -19.96 19.73 3.73
C GLN A 33 -18.89 20.27 2.75
N ASP A 34 -18.70 21.59 2.72
CA ASP A 34 -17.72 22.28 1.89
C ASP A 34 -16.27 21.97 2.31
N GLU A 35 -16.02 21.74 3.60
CA GLU A 35 -14.69 21.35 4.11
C GLU A 35 -14.35 19.92 3.68
N ILE A 36 -15.33 19.03 3.70
CA ILE A 36 -15.17 17.64 3.24
C ILE A 36 -14.86 17.63 1.73
N GLU A 37 -15.60 18.39 0.93
CA GLU A 37 -15.36 18.48 -0.51
C GLU A 37 -13.96 19.01 -0.82
N THR A 38 -13.54 20.07 -0.12
CA THR A 38 -12.19 20.63 -0.24
C THR A 38 -11.11 19.61 0.12
N LEU A 39 -11.31 18.81 1.18
CA LEU A 39 -10.35 17.78 1.58
C LEU A 39 -10.28 16.63 0.56
N LEU A 40 -11.41 16.23 0.00
CA LEU A 40 -11.48 15.20 -1.04
C LEU A 40 -10.77 15.65 -2.32
N ASP A 41 -10.99 16.89 -2.75
CA ASP A 41 -10.33 17.45 -3.92
C ASP A 41 -8.81 17.52 -3.73
N ASN A 42 -8.36 17.96 -2.55
CA ASN A 42 -6.95 17.92 -2.21
C ASN A 42 -6.41 16.49 -2.25
N LEU A 43 -7.13 15.51 -1.69
CA LEU A 43 -6.70 14.11 -1.74
C LEU A 43 -6.57 13.59 -3.17
N LYS A 44 -7.55 13.88 -4.03
CA LYS A 44 -7.55 13.50 -5.45
C LYS A 44 -6.36 14.11 -6.21
N GLN A 45 -6.05 15.39 -5.98
CA GLN A 45 -4.92 16.07 -6.63
C GLN A 45 -3.55 15.49 -6.25
N HIS A 46 -3.46 14.83 -5.09
CA HIS A 46 -2.23 14.19 -4.60
C HIS A 46 -2.24 12.67 -4.79
N ALA A 47 -3.33 12.11 -5.31
CA ALA A 47 -3.45 10.70 -5.62
C ALA A 47 -2.63 10.35 -6.87
N LEU A 48 -2.09 9.14 -6.84
CA LEU A 48 -1.25 8.56 -7.87
C LEU A 48 -1.86 7.24 -8.29
N THR A 49 -1.79 6.93 -9.57
CA THR A 49 -2.12 5.61 -10.11
C THR A 49 -0.81 4.91 -10.49
N LEU A 50 -0.60 3.71 -9.94
CA LEU A 50 0.46 2.80 -10.33
C LEU A 50 -0.14 1.80 -11.31
N ASN A 51 0.34 1.82 -12.55
CA ASN A 51 0.10 0.79 -13.55
C ASN A 51 1.28 -0.18 -13.50
N ILE A 52 1.00 -1.46 -13.37
CA ILE A 52 2.00 -2.52 -13.14
C ILE A 52 1.71 -3.63 -14.14
N ASP A 53 2.63 -3.81 -15.08
CA ASP A 53 2.59 -4.91 -16.05
C ASP A 53 3.63 -5.95 -15.66
N ALA A 54 3.15 -7.08 -15.16
CA ALA A 54 3.97 -8.21 -14.78
C ALA A 54 4.12 -9.18 -15.96
N ARG A 55 5.34 -9.60 -16.26
CA ARG A 55 5.66 -10.54 -17.35
C ARG A 55 6.63 -11.60 -16.87
N ILE A 56 6.35 -12.87 -17.15
CA ILE A 56 7.33 -13.95 -17.01
C ILE A 56 7.89 -14.25 -18.39
N ARG A 57 9.21 -14.14 -18.52
CA ARG A 57 9.96 -14.43 -19.74
C ARG A 57 10.70 -15.77 -19.63
N GLY A 58 10.56 -16.61 -20.66
CA GLY A 58 11.31 -17.85 -20.80
C GLY A 58 12.67 -17.67 -21.48
N ALA A 59 13.40 -18.77 -21.66
CA ALA A 59 14.79 -18.80 -22.17
C ALA A 59 15.00 -18.22 -23.59
N GLU A 60 13.93 -18.02 -24.37
CA GLU A 60 13.96 -17.42 -25.73
C GLU A 60 13.20 -16.07 -25.81
N ASP A 61 13.09 -15.35 -24.69
CA ASP A 61 12.34 -14.07 -24.60
C ASP A 61 10.83 -14.20 -24.92
N THR A 62 10.32 -15.43 -24.91
CA THR A 62 8.89 -15.69 -25.05
C THR A 62 8.19 -15.34 -23.74
N THR A 63 7.19 -14.46 -23.82
CA THR A 63 6.29 -14.19 -22.68
C THR A 63 5.41 -15.41 -22.47
N VAL A 64 5.63 -16.13 -21.38
CA VAL A 64 4.84 -17.33 -21.02
C VAL A 64 3.64 -16.97 -20.15
N TRP A 65 3.67 -15.79 -19.53
CA TRP A 65 2.59 -15.27 -18.70
C TRP A 65 2.69 -13.75 -18.58
N ASN A 66 1.55 -13.07 -18.57
CA ASN A 66 1.45 -11.63 -18.30
C ASN A 66 0.23 -11.31 -17.43
N MET A 67 0.33 -10.23 -16.67
CA MET A 67 -0.77 -9.66 -15.88
C MET A 67 -0.62 -8.15 -15.82
N GLU A 68 -1.73 -7.44 -16.01
CA GLU A 68 -1.78 -5.98 -15.91
C GLU A 68 -2.58 -5.60 -14.66
N LEU A 69 -2.11 -4.62 -13.90
CA LEU A 69 -2.73 -4.20 -12.66
C LEU A 69 -2.65 -2.68 -12.49
N SER A 70 -3.77 -2.07 -12.14
CA SER A 70 -3.80 -0.67 -11.73
C SER A 70 -4.16 -0.51 -10.25
N ARG A 71 -3.46 0.38 -9.55
CA ARG A 71 -3.65 0.65 -8.11
C ARG A 71 -3.54 2.14 -7.82
N VAL A 72 -4.52 2.68 -7.11
CA VAL A 72 -4.50 4.07 -6.64
C VAL A 72 -3.86 4.15 -5.25
N THR A 73 -2.96 5.11 -5.08
CA THR A 73 -2.29 5.40 -3.81
C THR A 73 -2.04 6.91 -3.66
N ILE A 74 -1.33 7.30 -2.61
CA ILE A 74 -0.79 8.64 -2.41
C ILE A 74 0.71 8.55 -2.14
N SER A 75 1.42 9.66 -2.31
CA SER A 75 2.85 9.73 -1.95
C SER A 75 3.09 9.26 -0.51
N GLY A 76 4.07 8.38 -0.34
CA GLY A 76 4.47 7.74 0.92
C GLY A 76 3.62 6.53 1.32
N LYS A 77 2.55 6.19 0.58
CA LYS A 77 1.69 5.04 0.89
C LYS A 77 1.99 3.86 -0.04
N ALA A 78 2.33 2.73 0.58
CA ALA A 78 2.71 1.51 -0.12
C ALA A 78 1.52 0.84 -0.85
N VAL A 79 1.81 0.29 -2.02
CA VAL A 79 0.95 -0.60 -2.80
C VAL A 79 1.59 -1.99 -2.80
N ARG A 80 0.83 -3.01 -2.39
CA ARG A 80 1.28 -4.40 -2.40
C ARG A 80 0.64 -5.15 -3.57
N VAL A 81 1.46 -5.89 -4.31
CA VAL A 81 1.07 -6.83 -5.35
C VAL A 81 1.56 -8.21 -4.94
N ARG A 82 0.70 -9.23 -5.12
CA ARG A 82 1.04 -10.63 -4.87
C ARG A 82 0.76 -11.44 -6.11
N LEU A 83 1.76 -12.17 -6.56
CA LEU A 83 1.73 -13.06 -7.72
C LEU A 83 1.87 -14.48 -7.20
N GLU A 84 0.94 -15.35 -7.57
CA GLU A 84 0.92 -16.75 -7.16
C GLU A 84 1.02 -17.63 -8.40
N GLY A 85 2.12 -18.38 -8.49
CA GLY A 85 2.30 -19.49 -9.42
C GLY A 85 2.25 -20.82 -8.67
N GLU A 86 2.42 -21.93 -9.41
CA GLU A 86 2.33 -23.28 -8.84
C GLU A 86 3.40 -23.54 -7.77
N ASN A 87 4.65 -23.17 -8.06
CA ASN A 87 5.82 -23.41 -7.20
C ASN A 87 6.55 -22.12 -6.80
N ILE A 88 5.96 -20.96 -7.11
CA ILE A 88 6.56 -19.65 -6.84
C ILE A 88 5.50 -18.67 -6.37
N THR A 89 5.81 -17.93 -5.32
CA THR A 89 5.02 -16.78 -4.85
C THR A 89 5.92 -15.55 -4.84
N VAL A 90 5.43 -14.44 -5.39
CA VAL A 90 6.14 -13.16 -5.37
C VAL A 90 5.26 -12.11 -4.72
N GLU A 91 5.78 -11.43 -3.72
CA GLU A 91 5.19 -10.22 -3.14
C GLU A 91 6.06 -9.02 -3.51
N ALA A 92 5.49 -8.07 -4.25
CA ALA A 92 6.13 -6.81 -4.58
C ALA A 92 5.42 -5.67 -3.85
N VAL A 93 6.20 -4.78 -3.23
CA VAL A 93 5.71 -3.60 -2.52
C VAL A 93 6.32 -2.37 -3.15
N PHE A 94 5.46 -1.46 -3.60
CA PHE A 94 5.83 -0.23 -4.28
C PHE A 94 5.40 0.97 -3.43
N THR A 95 6.35 1.81 -3.03
CA THR A 95 6.07 3.02 -2.26
C THR A 95 6.57 4.25 -3.03
N PRO A 96 5.67 5.03 -3.65
CA PRO A 96 6.04 6.24 -4.38
C PRO A 96 6.30 7.41 -3.43
N TYR A 97 7.36 8.18 -3.63
CA TYR A 97 7.63 9.43 -2.91
C TYR A 97 7.79 10.58 -3.90
N ARG A 98 6.93 11.59 -3.80
CA ARG A 98 7.05 12.80 -4.64
C ARG A 98 8.24 13.63 -4.14
N ALA A 99 9.20 13.90 -5.03
CA ALA A 99 10.37 14.72 -4.75
C ALA A 99 10.19 16.20 -5.11
N GLY A 100 9.03 16.57 -5.66
CA GLY A 100 8.66 17.91 -6.11
C GLY A 100 8.42 17.97 -7.62
N GLY A 101 7.44 18.77 -8.05
CA GLY A 101 6.98 18.77 -9.45
C GLY A 101 6.55 17.37 -9.89
N ASP A 102 7.07 16.94 -11.04
CA ASP A 102 6.81 15.62 -11.63
C ASP A 102 7.85 14.55 -11.26
N SER A 103 8.84 14.90 -10.44
CA SER A 103 9.89 13.98 -9.99
C SER A 103 9.40 13.07 -8.87
N LEU A 104 9.71 11.78 -8.98
CA LEU A 104 9.28 10.74 -8.07
C LEU A 104 10.43 9.78 -7.75
N LEU A 105 10.45 9.27 -6.53
CA LEU A 105 11.29 8.17 -6.10
C LEU A 105 10.40 6.99 -5.75
N LEU A 106 10.49 5.90 -6.49
CA LEU A 106 9.75 4.68 -6.21
C LEU A 106 10.64 3.71 -5.45
N LEU A 107 10.27 3.43 -4.20
CA LEU A 107 10.88 2.32 -3.46
C LEU A 107 10.17 1.03 -3.84
N ALA A 108 10.91 0.09 -4.42
CA ALA A 108 10.44 -1.23 -4.79
C ALA A 108 11.10 -2.29 -3.90
N GLU A 109 10.28 -3.07 -3.20
CA GLU A 109 10.71 -4.23 -2.43
C GLU A 109 10.06 -5.47 -3.02
N GLY A 110 10.84 -6.53 -3.23
CA GLY A 110 10.37 -7.80 -3.75
C GLY A 110 10.74 -8.90 -2.78
N THR A 111 9.78 -9.74 -2.40
CA THR A 111 10.04 -10.97 -1.66
C THR A 111 9.49 -12.15 -2.45
N THR A 112 10.33 -13.14 -2.65
CA THR A 112 10.04 -14.30 -3.47
C THR A 112 10.19 -15.55 -2.63
N TRP A 113 9.21 -16.44 -2.73
CA TRP A 113 9.25 -17.78 -2.17
C TRP A 113 9.19 -18.77 -3.32
N VAL A 114 10.15 -19.69 -3.39
CA VAL A 114 10.23 -20.72 -4.43
C VAL A 114 10.26 -22.08 -3.74
N ASP A 115 9.30 -22.93 -4.07
CA ASP A 115 9.20 -24.30 -3.58
C ASP A 115 9.75 -25.27 -4.64
N ASP A 116 10.77 -26.03 -4.27
CA ASP A 116 11.37 -27.07 -5.13
C ASP A 116 10.82 -28.48 -4.84
N GLY A 117 9.78 -28.58 -4.02
CA GLY A 117 9.16 -29.84 -3.58
C GLY A 117 9.83 -30.46 -2.35
N GLN A 118 10.98 -29.95 -1.91
CA GLN A 118 11.66 -30.37 -0.68
C GLN A 118 11.79 -29.20 0.32
N THR A 119 12.05 -28.00 -0.19
CA THR A 119 12.31 -26.80 0.60
C THR A 119 11.74 -25.55 -0.06
N THR A 120 11.29 -24.60 0.77
CA THR A 120 10.89 -23.27 0.32
C THR A 120 12.03 -22.29 0.50
N ASN A 121 12.63 -21.85 -0.60
CA ASN A 121 13.69 -20.84 -0.62
C ASN A 121 13.08 -19.43 -0.65
N LYS A 122 13.56 -18.55 0.22
CA LYS A 122 13.13 -17.15 0.28
C LYS A 122 14.24 -16.22 -0.19
N ALA A 123 13.92 -15.33 -1.12
CA ALA A 123 14.79 -14.24 -1.54
C ALA A 123 14.08 -12.89 -1.34
N THR A 124 14.84 -11.85 -1.01
CA THR A 124 14.31 -10.48 -0.92
C THR A 124 15.24 -9.54 -1.69
N THR A 125 14.67 -8.64 -2.48
CA THR A 125 15.37 -7.59 -3.20
C THR A 125 14.76 -6.23 -2.88
N PHE A 126 15.57 -5.18 -2.99
CA PHE A 126 15.17 -3.81 -2.69
C PHE A 126 15.86 -2.86 -3.66
N GLN A 127 15.09 -1.97 -4.28
CA GLN A 127 15.60 -0.98 -5.22
C GLN A 127 14.92 0.37 -5.02
N SER A 128 15.70 1.44 -5.18
CA SER A 128 15.21 2.81 -5.22
C SER A 128 15.30 3.32 -6.65
N LEU A 129 14.15 3.58 -7.26
CA LEU A 129 14.00 3.90 -8.67
C LEU A 129 13.59 5.36 -8.83
N PRO A 130 14.50 6.27 -9.23
CA PRO A 130 14.11 7.62 -9.61
C PRO A 130 13.38 7.58 -10.96
N LEU A 131 12.24 8.27 -11.06
CA LEU A 131 11.46 8.37 -12.29
C LEU A 131 10.68 9.68 -12.37
N GLN A 132 10.20 10.02 -13.56
CA GLN A 132 9.21 11.07 -13.76
C GLN A 132 7.79 10.50 -13.85
N LEU A 133 6.78 11.32 -13.53
CA LEU A 133 5.39 10.93 -13.77
C LEU A 133 5.15 10.61 -15.25
N GLY A 134 4.52 9.45 -15.51
CA GLY A 134 4.29 8.91 -16.86
C GLY A 134 5.44 8.09 -17.45
N GLU A 135 6.61 8.05 -16.79
CA GLU A 135 7.72 7.19 -17.20
C GLU A 135 7.53 5.76 -16.69
N SER A 136 7.91 4.77 -17.50
CA SER A 136 7.97 3.36 -17.10
C SER A 136 9.36 3.02 -16.54
N VAL A 137 9.40 2.26 -15.45
CA VAL A 137 10.61 1.65 -14.90
C VAL A 137 10.44 0.15 -14.75
N PHE A 138 11.55 -0.59 -14.82
CA PHE A 138 11.55 -2.04 -14.63
C PHE A 138 12.09 -2.42 -13.25
N PHE A 139 11.43 -3.37 -12.60
CA PHE A 139 11.85 -3.97 -11.35
C PHE A 139 11.86 -5.49 -11.48
N TYR A 140 12.98 -6.10 -11.08
CA TYR A 140 13.20 -7.54 -11.15
C TYR A 140 13.21 -8.13 -9.73
N PRO A 141 12.07 -8.62 -9.21
CA PRO A 141 11.98 -9.17 -7.85
C PRO A 141 12.88 -10.40 -7.63
N LEU A 142 13.36 -11.02 -8.71
CA LEU A 142 14.28 -12.16 -8.69
C LEU A 142 15.76 -11.76 -8.86
N GLY A 143 16.04 -10.47 -9.04
CA GLY A 143 17.35 -9.95 -9.46
C GLY A 143 17.50 -9.87 -10.97
N ASP A 144 18.60 -9.24 -11.42
CA ASP A 144 18.88 -9.01 -12.85
C ASP A 144 19.36 -10.28 -13.57
N GLU A 145 19.79 -11.29 -12.82
CA GLU A 145 20.12 -12.61 -13.35
C GLU A 145 18.89 -13.51 -13.26
N PRO A 146 18.52 -14.19 -14.35
CA PRO A 146 17.43 -15.15 -14.31
C PRO A 146 17.71 -16.21 -13.25
N LEU A 147 16.75 -16.43 -12.34
CA LEU A 147 16.84 -17.53 -11.40
C LEU A 147 16.85 -18.83 -12.21
N HIS A 148 17.96 -19.57 -12.08
CA HIS A 148 17.99 -20.97 -12.46
C HIS A 148 17.21 -21.70 -11.38
N VAL A 149 15.89 -21.70 -11.51
CA VAL A 149 15.10 -22.55 -10.65
C VAL A 149 15.24 -23.96 -11.19
N ASP A 150 15.96 -24.80 -10.48
CA ASP A 150 15.95 -26.26 -10.67
C ASP A 150 14.58 -26.81 -10.22
N ILE A 151 13.49 -26.31 -10.81
CA ILE A 151 12.23 -27.03 -10.78
C ILE A 151 12.41 -28.14 -11.81
N GLU A 152 12.17 -29.39 -11.40
CA GLU A 152 12.21 -30.57 -12.25
C GLU A 152 11.00 -30.58 -13.22
N ILE A 153 10.85 -29.50 -13.99
CA ILE A 153 10.01 -29.33 -15.16
C ILE A 153 10.88 -28.56 -16.17
N ASP A 154 11.57 -29.31 -17.02
CA ASP A 154 12.22 -28.83 -18.26
C ASP A 154 13.29 -27.72 -18.19
N ARG A 155 13.96 -27.50 -17.04
CA ARG A 155 15.15 -26.60 -16.94
C ARG A 155 14.90 -25.20 -17.53
N VAL A 156 13.73 -24.63 -17.26
CA VAL A 156 13.35 -23.34 -17.85
C VAL A 156 13.92 -22.22 -16.99
N VAL A 157 14.74 -21.39 -17.62
CA VAL A 157 15.22 -20.12 -17.05
C VAL A 157 14.07 -19.12 -17.11
N LEU A 158 13.54 -18.73 -15.95
CA LEU A 158 12.43 -17.80 -15.83
C LEU A 158 12.93 -16.46 -15.27
N ASN A 159 12.62 -15.38 -15.97
CA ASN A 159 12.80 -14.03 -15.44
C ASN A 159 11.42 -13.38 -15.22
N LEU A 160 11.19 -12.87 -14.01
CA LEU A 160 9.97 -12.11 -13.70
C LEU A 160 10.31 -10.62 -13.77
N GLU A 161 9.63 -9.94 -14.68
CA GLU A 161 9.76 -8.52 -14.91
C GLU A 161 8.47 -7.82 -14.47
N LEU A 162 8.63 -6.74 -13.71
CA LEU A 162 7.55 -5.82 -13.40
C LEU A 162 7.86 -4.49 -14.08
N GLU A 163 7.09 -4.10 -15.08
CA GLU A 163 7.09 -2.75 -15.65
C GLU A 163 6.13 -1.90 -14.82
N ILE A 164 6.60 -0.79 -14.27
CA ILE A 164 5.80 0.09 -13.41
C ILE A 164 5.79 1.49 -14.01
N GLN A 165 4.59 2.02 -14.20
CA GLN A 165 4.36 3.41 -14.56
C GLN A 165 3.56 4.09 -13.45
N VAL A 166 4.01 5.28 -13.03
CA VAL A 166 3.30 6.09 -12.04
C VAL A 166 2.75 7.34 -12.71
N VAL A 167 1.44 7.54 -12.65
CA VAL A 167 0.74 8.69 -13.25
C VAL A 167 -0.11 9.43 -12.21
N PRO A 168 -0.45 10.70 -12.43
CA PRO A 168 -1.48 11.37 -11.63
C PRO A 168 -2.81 10.60 -11.69
N TYR A 169 -3.52 10.56 -10.57
CA TYR A 169 -4.87 9.99 -10.56
C TYR A 169 -5.81 10.79 -11.48
N SER A 170 -6.61 10.08 -12.27
CA SER A 170 -7.68 10.65 -13.08
C SER A 170 -8.91 9.74 -12.99
N GLU A 171 -10.10 10.33 -12.85
CA GLU A 171 -11.36 9.58 -12.69
C GLU A 171 -11.69 8.69 -13.91
N ASP A 172 -11.19 9.07 -15.09
CA ASP A 172 -11.41 8.37 -16.37
C ASP A 172 -10.77 6.96 -16.41
N SER A 173 -9.84 6.65 -15.50
CA SER A 173 -9.11 5.37 -15.46
C SER A 173 -9.87 4.23 -14.77
N SER A 174 -11.05 4.49 -14.19
CA SER A 174 -11.82 3.54 -13.37
C SER A 174 -12.74 2.59 -14.16
N ASN A 175 -12.74 2.66 -15.49
CA ASN A 175 -13.79 2.10 -16.35
C ASN A 175 -13.28 1.22 -17.52
N GLN A 176 -12.15 0.53 -17.33
CA GLN A 176 -11.66 -0.51 -18.25
C GLN A 176 -11.36 -1.80 -17.50
#